data_AF-A0A7T4YI19-F1
#
_entry.id   AF-A0A7T4YI19-F1
#
_cell.length_a   1.000
_cell.length_b   1.000
_cell.length_c   1.000
_cell.angle_alpha   90.00
_cell.angle_beta   90.00
_cell.angle_gamma   90.00
#
_symmetry.space_group_name_H-M   'P 1'
#
loop_
_entity.id
_entity.type
_entity.pdbx_description
1 polymer ?
#
loop_
_entity_poly.entity_id
_entity_poly.type
_entity_poly.pdbx_seq_one_letter_code
_entity_poly.pdbx_strand_id
1 'polypeptide(L)'
;MTQVQGQPTIQASESNGLGTAGFIVSLAGFFTAGILCPIGLIMSLIALRGNPKGFAVAGTVVGAVGSLIGALVMLVFGAMILAFLGLSAVAVTAFDAAIDVNNASSAIVTYYDEQGRLPTEAEAAAILIAENVDVMEYQFKATGDASFEIRTNGFDDEFGTDDDIVMDFNAKSYEPMEFGDDRE
;
A
#
# COMPACT_ATOMS: atom_id res chain seq x y z
N MET A 1 64.96 49.84 -38.44
CA MET A 1 64.10 49.64 -37.26
C MET A 1 62.93 48.78 -37.70
N THR A 2 62.94 47.49 -37.37
CA THR A 2 61.98 46.50 -37.86
C THR A 2 60.98 46.22 -36.72
N GLN A 3 59.72 46.59 -36.90
CA GLN A 3 58.65 46.35 -35.94
C GLN A 3 58.25 44.86 -35.98
N VAL A 4 58.45 44.15 -34.87
CA VAL A 4 57.97 42.78 -34.68
C VAL A 4 56.47 42.85 -34.37
N GLN A 5 55.62 42.48 -35.33
CA GLN A 5 54.17 42.39 -35.10
C GLN A 5 53.88 41.22 -34.14
N GLY A 6 53.31 41.54 -32.97
CA GLY A 6 52.86 40.55 -32.00
C GLY A 6 51.70 39.74 -32.58
N GLN A 7 51.94 38.44 -32.76
CA GLN A 7 50.94 37.50 -33.23
C GLN A 7 49.87 37.29 -32.15
N PRO A 8 48.57 37.39 -32.46
CA PRO A 8 47.51 37.17 -31.47
C PRO A 8 47.55 35.71 -31.01
N THR A 9 47.89 35.48 -29.74
CA THR A 9 47.80 34.16 -29.13
C THR A 9 46.33 33.83 -28.91
N ILE A 10 45.76 32.96 -29.74
CA ILE A 10 44.43 32.39 -29.50
C ILE A 10 44.53 31.53 -28.24
N GLN A 11 44.03 32.07 -27.13
CA GLN A 11 43.99 31.37 -25.86
C GLN A 11 42.91 30.28 -25.98
N ALA A 12 43.32 29.02 -25.95
CA ALA A 12 42.38 27.89 -25.97
C ALA A 12 41.49 27.99 -24.72
N SER A 13 40.18 28.14 -24.91
CA SER A 13 39.20 28.13 -23.83
C SER A 13 39.22 26.77 -23.15
N GLU A 14 39.71 26.69 -21.90
CA GLU A 14 39.62 25.47 -21.09
C GLU A 14 38.15 25.07 -20.93
N SER A 15 37.78 23.86 -21.39
CA SER A 15 36.43 23.34 -21.27
C SER A 15 36.30 22.49 -20.00
N ASN A 16 35.38 22.87 -19.10
CA ASN A 16 35.13 22.15 -17.87
C ASN A 16 34.13 21.00 -18.09
N GLY A 17 34.60 19.87 -18.64
CA GLY A 17 33.74 18.74 -19.04
C GLY A 17 32.93 18.12 -17.88
N LEU A 18 33.41 18.25 -16.64
CA LEU A 18 32.70 17.78 -15.45
C LEU A 18 31.41 18.57 -15.20
N GLY A 19 31.40 19.87 -15.47
CA GLY A 19 30.21 20.72 -15.33
C GLY A 19 29.14 20.37 -16.37
N THR A 20 29.55 20.08 -17.61
CA THR A 20 28.62 19.64 -18.67
C THR A 20 28.01 18.28 -18.35
N ALA A 21 28.81 17.33 -17.84
CA ALA A 21 28.31 16.04 -17.39
C ALA A 21 27.29 16.17 -16.25
N GLY A 22 27.58 16.99 -15.23
CA GLY A 22 26.65 17.25 -14.13
C GLY A 22 25.33 17.89 -14.57
N PHE A 23 25.37 18.78 -15.56
CA PHE A 23 24.17 19.38 -16.17
C PHE A 23 23.33 18.35 -16.93
N ILE A 24 23.94 17.53 -17.79
CA ILE A 24 23.23 16.50 -18.56
C ILE A 24 22.62 15.45 -17.63
N VAL A 25 23.34 15.03 -16.58
CA VAL A 25 22.82 14.08 -15.58
C VAL A 25 21.66 14.69 -14.79
N SER A 26 21.73 15.97 -14.41
CA SER A 26 20.63 16.65 -13.72
C SER A 26 19.39 16.79 -14.62
N LEU A 27 19.59 17.05 -15.92
CA LEU A 27 18.52 17.13 -16.91
C LEU A 27 17.88 15.76 -17.16
N ALA A 28 18.67 14.71 -17.31
CA ALA A 28 18.17 13.34 -17.42
C ALA A 28 17.40 12.94 -16.15
N GLY A 29 17.92 13.29 -14.97
CA GLY A 29 17.27 13.04 -13.69
C GLY A 29 15.95 13.77 -13.51
N PHE A 30 15.79 14.95 -14.10
CA PHE A 30 14.51 15.65 -14.14
C PHE A 30 13.43 14.85 -14.89
N PHE A 31 13.78 14.17 -15.99
CA PHE A 31 12.84 13.34 -16.75
C PHE A 31 12.57 11.97 -16.12
N THR A 32 13.44 11.48 -15.21
CA THR A 32 13.24 10.22 -14.47
C THR A 32 12.63 10.45 -13.09
N ALA A 33 11.72 11.43 -12.95
CA ALA A 33 11.05 11.78 -11.69
C ALA A 33 11.99 12.12 -10.51
N GLY A 34 13.18 12.65 -10.80
CA GLY A 34 14.10 13.15 -9.78
C GLY A 34 15.04 12.11 -9.14
N ILE A 35 14.93 10.82 -9.49
CA ILE A 35 15.75 9.75 -8.88
C ILE A 35 17.26 9.99 -9.10
N LEU A 36 17.66 10.43 -10.30
CA LEU A 36 19.06 10.75 -10.62
C LEU A 36 19.47 12.20 -10.26
N CYS A 37 18.53 13.03 -9.83
CA CYS A 37 18.77 14.43 -9.52
C CYS A 37 19.77 14.67 -8.36
N PRO A 38 19.75 13.92 -7.24
CA PRO A 38 20.75 14.09 -6.19
C PRO A 38 22.17 13.72 -6.66
N ILE A 39 22.32 12.74 -7.56
CA ILE A 39 23.62 12.38 -8.15
C ILE A 39 24.11 13.51 -9.07
N GLY A 40 23.23 14.08 -9.91
CA GLY A 40 23.54 15.23 -10.76
C GLY A 40 23.89 16.50 -9.97
N LEU A 41 23.23 16.71 -8.83
CA LEU A 41 23.51 17.80 -7.90
C LEU A 41 24.90 17.67 -7.27
N ILE A 42 25.27 16.48 -6.80
CA ILE A 42 26.60 16.20 -6.22
C ILE A 42 27.70 16.42 -7.26
N MET A 43 27.53 15.91 -8.49
CA MET A 43 28.52 16.14 -9.55
C MET A 43 28.65 17.63 -9.93
N SER A 44 27.53 18.37 -9.98
CA SER A 44 27.55 19.81 -10.27
C SER A 44 28.20 20.63 -9.13
N LEU A 45 27.97 20.23 -7.87
CA LEU A 45 28.64 20.80 -6.67
C LEU A 45 30.15 20.59 -6.69
N ILE A 46 30.63 19.43 -7.17
CA ILE A 46 32.06 19.16 -7.31
C ILE A 46 32.65 20.00 -8.47
N ALA A 47 31.91 20.15 -9.58
CA ALA A 47 32.34 20.90 -10.76
C ALA A 47 32.46 22.43 -10.54
N LEU A 48 31.80 22.98 -9.52
CA LEU A 48 31.89 24.40 -9.11
C LEU A 48 33.31 24.84 -8.69
N ARG A 49 34.21 23.88 -8.39
CA ARG A 49 35.63 24.15 -8.09
C ARG A 49 36.48 24.46 -9.33
N GLY A 50 35.98 24.16 -10.55
CA GLY A 50 36.69 24.41 -11.80
C GLY A 50 36.19 25.66 -12.55
N ASN A 51 37.08 26.30 -13.33
CA ASN A 51 36.69 27.31 -14.31
C ASN A 51 36.53 26.65 -15.69
N PRO A 52 35.61 27.12 -16.57
CA PRO A 52 34.56 28.11 -16.36
C PRO A 52 33.36 27.59 -15.55
N LYS A 53 32.71 28.48 -14.80
CA LYS A 53 31.68 28.15 -13.78
C LYS A 53 30.24 28.07 -14.31
N GLY A 54 29.98 28.54 -15.52
CA GLY A 54 28.61 28.73 -16.04
C GLY A 54 27.75 27.45 -16.06
N PHE A 55 28.30 26.35 -16.58
CA PHE A 55 27.58 25.06 -16.62
C PHE A 55 27.41 24.43 -15.25
N ALA A 56 28.37 24.62 -14.34
CA ALA A 56 28.28 24.09 -12.98
C ALA A 56 27.14 24.78 -12.20
N VAL A 57 27.00 26.11 -12.30
CA VAL A 57 25.91 26.86 -11.67
C VAL A 57 24.54 26.45 -12.25
N ALA A 58 24.44 26.33 -13.58
CA ALA A 58 23.20 25.89 -14.23
C ALA A 58 22.81 24.47 -13.79
N GLY A 59 23.78 23.55 -13.73
CA GLY A 59 23.58 22.18 -13.23
C GLY A 59 23.13 22.14 -11.76
N THR A 60 23.69 22.99 -10.90
CA THR A 60 23.27 23.08 -9.49
C THR A 60 21.85 23.62 -9.34
N VAL A 61 21.46 24.65 -10.09
CA VAL A 61 20.09 25.20 -10.03
C VAL A 61 19.06 24.19 -10.54
N VAL A 62 19.33 23.58 -11.69
CA VAL A 62 18.44 22.55 -12.27
C VAL A 62 18.38 21.32 -11.35
N GLY A 63 19.51 20.90 -10.79
CA GLY A 63 19.59 19.80 -9.83
C GLY A 63 18.84 20.08 -8.53
N ALA A 64 18.90 21.31 -8.02
CA ALA A 64 18.18 21.69 -6.79
C ALA A 64 16.67 21.71 -7.02
N VAL A 65 16.21 22.32 -8.11
CA VAL A 65 14.79 22.36 -8.49
C VAL A 65 14.28 20.95 -8.76
N GLY A 66 15.01 20.15 -9.53
CA GLY A 66 14.64 18.78 -9.83
C GLY A 66 14.63 17.86 -8.61
N SER A 67 15.55 18.06 -7.65
CA SER A 67 15.55 17.31 -6.39
C SER A 67 14.37 17.70 -5.50
N LEU A 68 14.00 18.99 -5.45
CA LEU A 68 12.83 19.44 -4.70
C LEU A 68 11.53 18.88 -5.29
N ILE A 69 11.38 18.91 -6.62
CA ILE A 69 10.23 18.33 -7.32
C ILE A 69 10.21 16.81 -7.13
N GLY A 70 11.35 16.13 -7.29
CA GLY A 70 11.48 14.69 -7.06
C GLY A 70 11.10 14.30 -5.64
N ALA A 71 11.55 15.05 -4.63
CA ALA A 71 11.18 14.83 -3.24
C ALA A 71 9.67 15.01 -3.00
N LEU A 72 9.05 16.03 -3.61
CA LEU A 72 7.60 16.25 -3.52
C LEU A 72 6.82 15.09 -4.15
N VAL A 73 7.25 14.62 -5.32
CA VAL A 73 6.66 13.45 -6.01
C VAL A 73 6.81 12.20 -5.14
N MET A 74 8.02 11.93 -4.62
CA MET A 74 8.28 10.82 -3.71
C MET A 74 7.39 10.87 -2.46
N LEU A 75 7.18 12.06 -1.90
CA LEU A 75 6.33 12.23 -0.72
C LEU A 75 4.87 11.92 -1.04
N VAL A 76 4.34 12.44 -2.16
CA VAL A 76 2.93 12.20 -2.55
C VAL A 76 2.71 10.74 -2.93
N PHE A 77 3.53 10.19 -3.82
CA PHE A 77 3.38 8.79 -4.25
C PHE A 77 3.74 7.81 -3.15
N GLY A 78 4.77 8.10 -2.35
CA GLY A 78 5.12 7.28 -1.18
C GLY A 78 4.01 7.25 -0.15
N ALA A 79 3.40 8.40 0.16
CA ALA A 79 2.23 8.46 1.05
C ALA A 79 1.03 7.70 0.48
N MET A 80 0.75 7.80 -0.82
CA MET A 80 -0.32 7.02 -1.46
C MET A 80 -0.07 5.52 -1.37
N ILE A 81 1.15 5.05 -1.69
CA ILE A 81 1.49 3.62 -1.61
C ILE A 81 1.34 3.12 -0.17
N LEU A 82 1.84 3.87 0.81
CA LEU A 82 1.68 3.50 2.23
C LEU A 82 0.20 3.49 2.65
N ALA A 83 -0.61 4.42 2.18
CA ALA A 83 -2.04 4.44 2.45
C ALA A 83 -2.76 3.22 1.83
N PHE A 84 -2.44 2.87 0.59
CA PHE A 84 -2.98 1.67 -0.07
C PHE A 84 -2.56 0.38 0.63
N LEU A 85 -1.29 0.27 1.04
CA LEU A 85 -0.81 -0.89 1.79
C LEU A 85 -1.50 -0.99 3.15
N GLY A 86 -1.65 0.13 3.87
CA GLY A 86 -2.38 0.17 5.14
C GLY A 86 -3.85 -0.25 5.01
N LEU A 87 -4.54 0.24 3.98
CA LEU A 87 -5.93 -0.16 3.69
C LEU A 87 -6.04 -1.65 3.31
N SER A 88 -5.07 -2.18 2.56
CA SER A 88 -5.10 -3.59 2.15
C SER A 88 -4.99 -4.55 3.34
N ALA A 89 -4.20 -4.22 4.36
CA ALA A 89 -4.07 -5.08 5.55
C ALA A 89 -5.40 -5.20 6.31
N VAL A 90 -6.11 -4.08 6.51
CA VAL A 90 -7.42 -4.05 7.18
C VAL A 90 -8.51 -4.70 6.31
N ALA A 91 -8.44 -4.54 4.99
CA ALA A 91 -9.39 -5.16 4.09
C ALA A 91 -9.30 -6.70 4.14
N VAL A 92 -8.08 -7.26 4.14
CA VAL A 92 -7.87 -8.71 4.18
C VAL A 92 -8.48 -9.32 5.45
N THR A 93 -8.23 -8.75 6.62
CA THR A 93 -8.79 -9.26 7.88
C THR A 93 -10.31 -9.20 7.92
N ALA A 94 -10.91 -8.12 7.38
CA ALA A 94 -12.37 -8.02 7.28
C ALA A 94 -12.97 -9.03 6.29
N PHE A 95 -12.26 -9.38 5.22
CA PHE A 95 -12.70 -10.40 4.27
C PHE A 95 -12.62 -11.80 4.87
N ASP A 96 -11.54 -12.15 5.56
CA ASP A 96 -11.40 -13.45 6.21
C ASP A 96 -12.52 -13.67 7.25
N ALA A 97 -12.79 -12.67 8.10
CA ALA A 97 -13.88 -12.75 9.06
C ALA A 97 -15.26 -12.90 8.40
N ALA A 98 -15.50 -12.23 7.28
CA ALA A 98 -16.74 -12.37 6.53
C ALA A 98 -16.90 -13.78 5.92
N ILE A 99 -15.82 -14.40 5.45
CA ILE A 99 -15.82 -15.76 4.92
C ILE A 99 -16.13 -16.76 6.04
N ASP A 100 -15.47 -16.63 7.19
CA ASP A 100 -15.65 -17.53 8.33
C ASP A 100 -17.07 -17.48 8.87
N VAL A 101 -17.62 -16.28 9.03
CA VAL A 101 -19.02 -16.08 9.46
C VAL A 101 -20.01 -16.66 8.45
N ASN A 102 -19.76 -16.49 7.15
CA ASN A 102 -20.61 -17.05 6.11
C ASN A 102 -20.59 -18.60 6.13
N ASN A 103 -19.42 -19.21 6.29
CA ASN A 103 -19.29 -20.67 6.39
C ASN A 103 -19.98 -21.19 7.66
N ALA A 104 -19.71 -20.56 8.80
CA ALA A 104 -20.33 -20.86 10.08
C ALA A 104 -21.87 -20.79 10.03
N SER A 105 -22.41 -19.68 9.55
CA SER A 105 -23.85 -19.47 9.45
C SER A 105 -24.49 -20.48 8.49
N SER A 106 -23.90 -20.72 7.32
CA SER A 106 -24.37 -21.73 6.36
C SER A 106 -24.43 -23.14 6.97
N ALA A 107 -23.40 -23.53 7.73
CA ALA A 107 -23.36 -24.83 8.39
C ALA A 107 -24.40 -24.97 9.53
N ILE A 108 -24.61 -23.90 10.31
CA ILE A 108 -25.65 -23.85 11.36
C ILE A 108 -27.05 -23.93 10.73
N VAL A 109 -27.28 -23.23 9.62
CA VAL A 109 -28.55 -23.28 8.89
C VAL A 109 -28.79 -24.69 8.34
N THR A 110 -27.77 -25.31 7.76
CA THR A 110 -27.86 -26.70 7.28
C THR A 110 -28.22 -27.65 8.42
N TYR A 111 -27.60 -27.50 9.58
CA TYR A 111 -27.96 -28.26 10.79
C TYR A 111 -29.43 -28.03 11.19
N TYR A 112 -29.90 -26.78 11.14
CA TYR A 112 -31.29 -26.44 11.46
C TYR A 112 -32.27 -27.14 10.51
N ASP A 113 -31.99 -27.15 9.21
CA ASP A 113 -32.84 -27.80 8.21
C ASP A 113 -32.90 -29.31 8.38
N GLU A 114 -31.80 -29.95 8.79
CA GLU A 114 -31.73 -31.39 9.03
C GLU A 114 -32.40 -31.81 10.35
N GLN A 115 -32.19 -31.04 11.43
CA GLN A 115 -32.60 -31.41 12.79
C GLN A 115 -33.92 -30.75 13.23
N GLY A 116 -34.38 -29.73 12.52
CA GLY A 116 -35.55 -28.92 12.89
C GLY A 116 -35.37 -28.09 14.15
N ARG A 117 -34.13 -27.90 14.62
CA ARG A 117 -33.76 -27.09 15.79
C ARG A 117 -32.38 -26.49 15.62
N LEU A 118 -32.10 -25.39 16.31
CA LEU A 118 -30.75 -24.84 16.37
C LEU A 118 -29.80 -25.79 17.14
N PRO A 119 -28.50 -25.78 16.81
CA PRO A 119 -27.50 -26.50 17.59
C PRO A 119 -27.39 -25.91 19.00
N THR A 120 -27.06 -26.74 19.97
CA THR A 120 -26.59 -26.28 21.28
C THR A 120 -25.21 -25.63 21.14
N GLU A 121 -24.75 -24.86 22.13
CA GLU A 121 -23.42 -24.22 22.09
C GLU A 121 -22.28 -25.23 21.85
N ALA A 122 -22.37 -26.41 22.45
CA ALA A 122 -21.38 -27.48 22.25
C ALA A 122 -21.43 -28.09 20.84
N GLU A 123 -22.63 -28.24 20.27
CA GLU A 123 -22.80 -28.72 18.89
C GLU A 123 -22.32 -27.66 17.89
N ALA A 124 -22.63 -26.39 18.13
CA ALA A 124 -22.19 -25.28 17.30
C ALA A 124 -20.67 -25.18 17.29
N ALA A 125 -20.00 -25.29 18.46
CA ALA A 125 -18.54 -25.30 18.52
C ALA A 125 -17.93 -26.44 17.68
N ALA A 126 -18.55 -27.63 17.67
CA ALA A 126 -18.09 -28.74 16.84
C ALA A 126 -18.27 -28.47 15.34
N ILE A 127 -19.37 -27.80 14.95
CA ILE A 127 -19.63 -27.38 13.56
C ILE A 127 -18.59 -26.34 13.12
N LEU A 128 -18.33 -25.32 13.95
CA LEU A 128 -17.36 -24.27 13.66
C LEU A 128 -15.95 -24.85 13.43
N ILE A 129 -15.51 -25.78 14.29
CA ILE A 129 -14.23 -26.48 14.12
C ILE A 129 -14.19 -27.25 12.80
N ALA A 130 -15.30 -27.89 12.39
CA ALA A 130 -15.37 -28.65 11.15
C ALA A 130 -15.24 -27.74 9.90
N GLU A 131 -15.73 -26.51 9.97
CA GLU A 131 -15.64 -25.50 8.90
C GLU A 131 -14.32 -24.71 8.92
N ASN A 132 -13.35 -25.10 9.76
CA ASN A 132 -12.10 -24.38 10.01
C ASN A 132 -12.30 -22.94 10.53
N VAL A 133 -13.42 -22.68 11.19
CA VAL A 133 -13.69 -21.41 11.87
C VAL A 133 -13.09 -21.48 13.27
N ASP A 134 -12.25 -20.51 13.63
CA ASP A 134 -11.55 -20.52 14.93
C ASP A 134 -12.53 -20.25 16.08
N VAL A 135 -12.86 -21.29 16.84
CA VAL A 135 -13.76 -21.19 18.00
C VAL A 135 -13.21 -20.37 19.15
N MET A 136 -11.93 -20.01 19.13
CA MET A 136 -11.37 -19.03 20.07
C MET A 136 -11.76 -17.60 19.69
N GLU A 137 -12.03 -17.36 18.41
CA GLU A 137 -12.39 -16.06 17.84
C GLU A 137 -13.91 -15.90 17.69
N TYR A 138 -14.66 -17.00 17.50
CA TYR A 138 -16.11 -16.97 17.26
C TYR A 138 -16.95 -17.68 18.31
N GLN A 139 -18.05 -17.06 18.73
CA GLN A 139 -19.06 -17.64 19.62
C GLN A 139 -20.45 -17.69 18.97
N PHE A 140 -21.10 -18.83 19.11
CA PHE A 140 -22.50 -19.02 18.75
C PHE A 140 -23.40 -18.82 19.97
N LYS A 141 -24.53 -18.14 19.78
CA LYS A 141 -25.58 -18.06 20.78
C LYS A 141 -26.96 -18.06 20.14
N ALA A 142 -27.82 -18.98 20.59
CA ALA A 142 -29.21 -18.99 20.17
C ALA A 142 -29.98 -17.83 20.84
N THR A 143 -30.69 -17.04 20.04
CA THR A 143 -31.48 -15.88 20.51
C THR A 143 -32.99 -16.12 20.38
N GLY A 144 -33.41 -17.17 19.67
CA GLY A 144 -34.80 -17.62 19.56
C GLY A 144 -34.91 -19.02 18.95
N ASP A 145 -36.12 -19.41 18.52
CA ASP A 145 -36.37 -20.77 17.99
C ASP A 145 -35.65 -21.06 16.67
N ALA A 146 -35.37 -20.02 15.88
CA ALA A 146 -34.63 -20.09 14.62
C ALA A 146 -33.67 -18.92 14.44
N SER A 147 -33.53 -18.07 15.46
CA SER A 147 -32.63 -16.92 15.44
C SER A 147 -31.40 -17.21 16.29
N PHE A 148 -30.24 -16.82 15.78
CA PHE A 148 -28.97 -16.99 16.47
C PHE A 148 -28.03 -15.82 16.14
N GLU A 149 -27.07 -15.58 17.01
CA GLU A 149 -25.98 -14.63 16.78
C GLU A 149 -24.65 -15.40 16.67
N ILE A 150 -23.78 -14.93 15.77
CA ILE A 150 -22.36 -15.24 15.77
C ILE A 150 -21.63 -13.98 16.22
N ARG A 151 -20.82 -14.11 17.27
CA ARG A 151 -20.04 -13.03 17.86
C ARG A 151 -18.56 -13.28 17.62
N THR A 152 -17.80 -12.24 17.27
CA THR A 152 -16.33 -12.26 17.26
C THR A 152 -15.80 -11.52 18.48
N ASN A 153 -14.66 -11.92 19.04
CA ASN A 153 -13.98 -11.29 20.18
C ASN A 153 -13.13 -10.06 19.81
N GLY A 154 -13.42 -9.42 18.68
CA GLY A 154 -12.80 -8.15 18.28
C GLY A 154 -11.28 -8.21 18.09
N PHE A 155 -10.61 -7.10 18.40
CA PHE A 155 -9.15 -6.94 18.30
C PHE A 155 -8.44 -7.25 19.62
N ASP A 156 -9.16 -7.22 20.74
CA ASP A 156 -8.59 -7.45 22.07
C ASP A 156 -8.60 -8.92 22.51
N ASP A 157 -9.11 -9.81 21.66
CA ASP A 157 -9.26 -11.25 21.87
C ASP A 157 -10.18 -11.62 23.05
N GLU A 158 -10.95 -10.67 23.60
CA GLU A 158 -11.81 -10.87 24.77
C GLU A 158 -13.30 -10.73 24.41
N PHE A 159 -14.09 -11.77 24.62
CA PHE A 159 -15.55 -11.66 24.43
C PHE A 159 -16.21 -10.77 25.49
N GLY A 160 -17.22 -10.01 25.07
CA GLY A 160 -18.06 -9.16 25.90
C GLY A 160 -17.57 -7.73 26.02
N THR A 161 -16.63 -7.32 25.17
CA THR A 161 -16.04 -5.98 25.11
C THR A 161 -16.73 -5.13 24.05
N ASP A 162 -16.35 -3.85 23.97
CA ASP A 162 -17.00 -2.87 23.08
C ASP A 162 -16.65 -3.08 21.59
N ASP A 163 -15.58 -3.82 21.27
CA ASP A 163 -15.13 -4.13 19.93
C ASP A 163 -15.63 -5.48 19.40
N ASP A 164 -16.42 -6.22 20.19
CA ASP A 164 -17.16 -7.39 19.74
C ASP A 164 -18.05 -7.04 18.53
N ILE A 165 -17.92 -7.83 17.46
CA ILE A 165 -18.82 -7.74 16.32
C ILE A 165 -19.89 -8.82 16.47
N VAL A 166 -21.15 -8.40 16.59
CA VAL A 166 -22.30 -9.31 16.70
C VAL A 166 -23.06 -9.32 15.38
N MET A 167 -23.27 -10.52 14.84
CA MET A 167 -23.99 -10.74 13.59
C MET A 167 -25.20 -11.63 13.85
N ASP A 168 -26.39 -11.08 13.61
CA ASP A 168 -27.66 -11.77 13.81
C ASP A 168 -28.11 -12.51 12.55
N PHE A 169 -28.51 -13.76 12.73
CA PHE A 169 -29.00 -14.64 11.67
C PHE A 169 -30.36 -15.22 12.04
N ASN A 170 -31.12 -15.58 11.02
CA ASN A 170 -32.37 -16.32 11.16
C ASN A 170 -32.38 -17.47 10.16
N ALA A 171 -32.37 -18.69 10.68
CA ALA A 171 -32.30 -19.91 9.87
C ALA A 171 -33.48 -20.09 8.92
N LYS A 172 -34.66 -19.53 9.23
CA LYS A 172 -35.85 -19.63 8.36
C LYS A 172 -35.84 -18.64 7.20
N SER A 173 -35.12 -17.53 7.33
CA SER A 173 -35.03 -16.50 6.30
C SER A 173 -33.66 -16.46 5.63
N TYR A 174 -32.83 -17.47 5.89
CA TYR A 174 -31.54 -17.59 5.26
C TYR A 174 -31.76 -18.07 3.82
N GLU A 175 -31.92 -17.12 2.91
CA GLU A 175 -31.73 -17.40 1.49
C GLU A 175 -30.22 -17.43 1.27
N PRO A 176 -29.60 -18.60 0.99
CA PRO A 176 -28.20 -18.61 0.61
C PRO A 176 -28.06 -17.69 -0.60
N MET A 177 -26.99 -16.89 -0.64
CA MET A 177 -26.62 -16.17 -1.85
C MET A 177 -26.45 -17.22 -2.96
N GLU A 178 -27.47 -17.36 -3.82
CA GLU A 178 -27.35 -18.11 -5.05
C GLU A 178 -26.34 -17.35 -5.91
N PHE A 179 -25.08 -17.78 -5.85
CA PHE A 179 -24.12 -17.47 -6.89
C PHE A 179 -24.61 -18.17 -8.14
N GLY A 180 -25.37 -17.44 -8.96
CA GLY A 180 -25.77 -17.88 -10.29
C GLY A 180 -24.55 -18.44 -11.01
N ASP A 181 -24.60 -19.74 -11.31
CA ASP A 181 -23.62 -20.37 -12.18
C ASP A 181 -23.94 -19.92 -13.61
N ASP A 182 -23.54 -18.70 -13.95
CA ASP A 182 -23.77 -18.05 -15.25
C ASP A 182 -22.93 -18.68 -16.38
N ARG A 183 -22.55 -19.96 -16.26
CA ARG A 183 -21.79 -20.71 -17.26
C ARG A 183 -22.73 -21.55 -18.12
N GLU A 184 -23.37 -20.89 -19.09
CA GLU A 184 -23.88 -21.55 -20.31
C GLU A 184 -22.83 -21.57 -21.42
#